data_AF-A0A6M8FM69-F1
#
_entry.id   AF-A0A6M8FM69-F1
#
_cell.length_a   1.000
_cell.length_b   1.000
_cell.length_c   1.000
_cell.angle_alpha   90.00
_cell.angle_beta   90.00
_cell.angle_gamma   90.00
#
_symmetry.space_group_name_H-M   'P 1'
#
loop_
_entity.id
_entity.type
_entity.pdbx_description
1 polymer ?
#
loop_
_entity_poly.entity_id
_entity_poly.type
_entity_poly.pdbx_seq_one_letter_code
_entity_poly.pdbx_strand_id
1 'polypeptide(L)'
;MSILKNAVDSIQIGMEDYHSDDPRRVLSAIRNVYAGLLLIFKHKLQALSPTGSNDSLLKARLELALDPSGAPIWKGKGNLSVDAADIEARLKALGISGIDWKRLQKLREIRNDVEHYFSKHPVNLMKEVVASSLQLLTEFCEPHLGQRPADLFGDECWDMMLAVASFHEGEVAACQKKLAAIQWPYKVVASSIDKMRCGHCDSQLIQLKDETAGPHAFFECLACQALTDYEVVIGMAIVESLLGENYNRRKAGQPPASDECPGCGEQAYVYAEQICVACHYEPGQYTHCEVCGTLLEGEDAFSPICSYHRHKMHSAD
;
A
#
# COMPACT_ATOMS: atom_id res chain seq x y z
N MET A 1 9.72 -6.46 31.64
CA MET A 1 10.25 -6.20 30.29
C MET A 1 9.72 -4.85 29.83
N SER A 2 10.57 -3.96 29.27
CA SER A 2 10.11 -2.67 28.75
C SER A 2 9.43 -2.83 27.39
N ILE A 3 8.59 -1.86 26.99
CA ILE A 3 7.99 -1.85 25.64
C ILE A 3 9.08 -1.85 24.56
N LEU A 4 10.14 -1.06 24.76
CA LEU A 4 11.26 -0.99 23.81
C LEU A 4 11.97 -2.34 23.66
N LYS A 5 12.27 -3.03 24.77
CA LYS A 5 12.90 -4.36 24.70
C LYS A 5 12.00 -5.37 23.99
N ASN A 6 10.69 -5.38 24.29
CA ASN A 6 9.75 -6.24 23.58
C ASN A 6 9.69 -5.95 22.08
N ALA A 7 9.81 -4.67 21.69
CA ALA A 7 9.85 -4.27 20.29
C ALA A 7 11.10 -4.81 19.56
N VAL A 8 12.26 -4.66 20.19
CA VAL A 8 13.55 -5.19 19.70
C VAL A 8 13.50 -6.70 19.60
N ASP A 9 13.10 -7.39 20.67
CA ASP A 9 13.02 -8.85 20.71
C ASP A 9 12.06 -9.37 19.63
N SER A 10 10.94 -8.67 19.37
CA SER A 10 9.99 -9.04 18.30
C SER A 10 10.63 -8.93 16.91
N ILE A 11 11.36 -7.86 16.61
CA ILE A 11 12.00 -7.71 15.29
C ILE A 11 13.12 -8.73 15.11
N GLN A 12 13.95 -8.94 16.14
CA GLN A 12 15.03 -9.94 16.12
C GLN A 12 14.48 -11.34 15.87
N ILE A 13 13.51 -11.78 16.66
CA ILE A 13 12.85 -13.09 16.47
C ILE A 13 12.19 -13.17 15.10
N GLY A 14 11.61 -12.06 14.61
CA GLY A 14 11.05 -12.02 13.26
C GLY A 14 12.09 -12.29 12.16
N MET A 15 13.29 -11.72 12.29
CA MET A 15 14.38 -11.96 11.35
C MET A 15 15.01 -13.36 11.49
N GLU A 16 15.07 -13.90 12.70
CA GLU A 16 15.46 -15.29 12.96
C GLU A 16 14.47 -16.29 12.34
N ASP A 17 13.16 -16.07 12.53
CA ASP A 17 12.10 -16.90 11.96
C ASP A 17 12.15 -16.87 10.42
N TYR A 18 12.50 -15.73 9.80
CA TYR A 18 12.64 -15.62 8.35
C TYR A 18 13.77 -16.50 7.79
N HIS A 19 14.89 -16.63 8.52
CA HIS A 19 16.02 -17.47 8.13
C HIS A 19 15.86 -18.95 8.50
N SER A 20 14.72 -19.33 9.08
CA SER A 20 14.43 -20.73 9.39
C SER A 20 14.11 -21.54 8.14
N ASP A 21 14.58 -22.79 8.09
CA ASP A 21 14.22 -23.74 7.02
C ASP A 21 12.74 -24.16 7.05
N ASP A 22 11.99 -23.82 8.10
CA ASP A 22 10.57 -24.13 8.21
C ASP A 22 9.72 -23.03 7.54
N PRO A 23 9.08 -23.31 6.38
CA PRO A 23 8.33 -22.31 5.62
C PRO A 23 7.14 -21.71 6.39
N ARG A 24 6.68 -22.37 7.46
CA ARG A 24 5.61 -21.85 8.34
C ARG A 24 6.08 -20.66 9.17
N ARG A 25 7.39 -20.53 9.40
CA ARG A 25 8.00 -19.48 10.22
C ARG A 25 7.93 -18.11 9.56
N VAL A 26 7.84 -18.04 8.23
CA VAL A 26 7.73 -16.78 7.50
C VAL A 26 6.48 -15.99 7.91
N LEU A 27 5.36 -16.67 8.23
CA LEU A 27 4.16 -15.99 8.72
C LEU A 27 4.35 -15.42 10.13
N SER A 28 5.08 -16.13 10.98
CA SER A 28 5.49 -15.65 12.31
C SER A 28 6.40 -14.42 12.17
N ALA A 29 7.36 -14.49 11.24
CA ALA A 29 8.27 -13.39 10.93
C ALA A 29 7.53 -12.09 10.58
N ILE A 30 6.57 -12.15 9.63
CA ILE A 30 5.75 -10.99 9.24
C ILE A 30 5.02 -10.39 10.44
N ARG A 31 4.39 -11.24 11.27
CA ARG A 31 3.66 -10.80 12.47
C ARG A 31 4.57 -10.13 13.48
N ASN A 32 5.73 -10.72 13.75
CA ASN A 32 6.69 -10.25 14.74
C ASN A 32 7.33 -8.93 14.32
N VAL A 33 7.72 -8.79 13.05
CA VAL A 33 8.27 -7.53 12.52
C VAL A 33 7.24 -6.40 12.58
N TYR A 34 6.00 -6.65 12.12
CA TYR A 34 4.94 -5.65 12.19
C TYR A 34 4.58 -5.25 13.63
N ALA A 35 4.48 -6.23 14.54
CA ALA A 35 4.23 -5.96 15.96
C ALA A 35 5.36 -5.15 16.60
N GLY A 36 6.61 -5.47 16.27
CA GLY A 36 7.80 -4.75 16.73
C GLY A 36 7.79 -3.28 16.31
N LEU A 37 7.47 -2.98 15.05
CA LEU A 37 7.29 -1.60 14.56
C LEU A 37 6.26 -0.82 15.38
N LEU A 38 5.08 -1.42 15.61
CA LEU A 38 4.05 -0.77 16.42
C LEU A 38 4.52 -0.52 17.86
N LEU A 39 5.28 -1.44 18.44
CA LEU A 39 5.82 -1.30 19.79
C LEU A 39 6.86 -0.17 19.88
N ILE A 40 7.66 0.06 18.83
CA ILE A 40 8.59 1.19 18.76
C ILE A 40 7.82 2.52 18.81
N PHE A 41 6.77 2.66 18.01
CA PHE A 41 5.93 3.87 18.04
C PHE A 41 5.24 4.06 19.39
N LYS A 42 4.72 2.96 19.97
CA LYS A 42 4.12 2.96 21.31
C LYS A 42 5.12 3.35 22.40
N HIS A 43 6.38 2.93 22.29
CA HIS A 43 7.43 3.34 23.21
C HIS A 43 7.63 4.86 23.19
N LYS A 44 7.64 5.49 22.00
CA LYS A 44 7.71 6.96 21.91
C LYS A 44 6.50 7.63 22.55
N LEU A 45 5.28 7.14 22.32
CA LEU A 45 4.08 7.68 22.97
C LEU A 45 4.13 7.53 24.49
N GLN A 46 4.63 6.41 25.00
CA GLN A 46 4.88 6.23 26.42
C GLN A 46 5.87 7.28 26.95
N ALA A 47 7.00 7.46 26.27
CA ALA A 47 8.03 8.42 26.66
C ALA A 47 7.55 9.89 26.63
N LEU A 48 6.62 10.22 25.72
CA LEU A 48 6.01 11.56 25.63
C LEU A 48 4.84 11.76 26.61
N SER A 49 4.35 10.70 27.27
CA SER A 49 3.20 10.82 28.16
C SER A 49 3.58 11.67 29.38
N PRO A 50 2.76 12.65 29.79
CA PRO A 50 3.06 13.50 30.94
C PRO A 50 3.26 12.69 32.21
N THR A 51 4.16 13.15 33.09
CA THR A 51 4.38 12.50 34.39
C THR A 51 3.07 12.45 35.19
N GLY A 52 2.76 11.29 35.76
CA GLY A 52 1.51 11.09 36.52
C GLY A 52 0.25 10.89 35.67
N SER A 53 0.36 10.89 34.34
CA SER A 53 -0.78 10.68 33.43
C SER A 53 -1.13 9.19 33.18
N ASN A 54 -0.40 8.25 33.78
CA ASN A 54 -0.59 6.81 33.54
C ASN A 54 -0.55 6.45 32.04
N ASP A 55 0.53 6.89 31.38
CA ASP A 55 0.78 6.68 29.94
C ASP A 55 -0.40 7.12 29.05
N SER A 56 -0.95 8.32 29.28
CA SER A 56 -2.17 8.78 28.61
C SER A 56 -2.06 8.76 27.07
N LEU A 57 -0.88 9.02 26.50
CA LEU A 57 -0.67 8.96 25.05
C LEU A 57 -0.57 7.53 24.51
N LEU A 58 -0.26 6.55 25.35
CA LEU A 58 -0.25 5.12 24.99
C LEU A 58 -1.60 4.44 25.20
N LYS A 59 -2.40 4.88 26.18
CA LYS A 59 -3.67 4.23 26.52
C LYS A 59 -4.78 4.60 25.54
N ALA A 60 -5.59 3.60 25.17
CA ALA A 60 -6.71 3.80 24.25
C ALA A 60 -7.83 4.65 24.88
N ARG A 61 -8.07 4.50 26.18
CA ARG A 61 -9.10 5.25 26.92
C ARG A 61 -8.46 6.25 27.87
N LEU A 62 -9.08 7.41 27.97
CA LEU A 62 -8.71 8.48 28.88
C LEU A 62 -9.82 8.75 29.88
N GLU A 63 -9.46 9.20 31.07
CA GLU A 63 -10.39 9.73 32.06
C GLU A 63 -9.84 11.02 32.67
N LEU A 64 -10.73 11.93 33.03
CA LEU A 64 -10.37 13.17 33.70
C LEU A 64 -10.14 12.88 35.19
N ALA A 65 -8.99 13.31 35.69
CA ALA A 65 -8.63 13.23 37.10
C ALA A 65 -8.04 14.57 37.56
N LEU A 66 -7.87 14.74 38.87
CA LEU A 66 -7.07 15.83 39.43
C LEU A 66 -5.65 15.33 39.69
N ASP A 67 -4.66 16.16 39.38
CA ASP A 67 -3.27 15.93 39.76
C ASP A 67 -3.03 16.28 41.24
N PRO A 68 -1.82 16.06 41.80
CA PRO A 68 -1.52 16.42 43.19
C PRO A 68 -1.65 17.93 43.51
N SER A 69 -1.66 18.80 42.50
CA SER A 69 -1.85 20.24 42.65
C SER A 69 -3.33 20.66 42.60
N GLY A 70 -4.24 19.72 42.30
CA GLY A 70 -5.67 19.99 42.11
C GLY A 70 -6.03 20.44 40.70
N ALA A 71 -5.08 20.42 39.76
CA ALA A 71 -5.34 20.76 38.36
C ALA A 71 -5.92 19.56 37.59
N PRO A 72 -6.84 19.78 36.62
CA PRO A 72 -7.37 18.72 35.79
C PRO A 72 -6.29 18.14 34.87
N ILE A 73 -6.14 16.81 34.89
CA ILE A 73 -5.22 16.03 34.06
C ILE A 73 -5.95 14.84 33.42
N TRP A 74 -5.64 14.56 32.15
CA TRP A 74 -6.09 13.34 31.49
C TRP A 74 -5.20 12.17 31.87
N LYS A 75 -5.79 11.15 32.50
CA LYS A 75 -5.11 9.90 32.84
C LYS A 75 -5.53 8.77 31.91
N GLY A 76 -4.58 7.94 31.53
CA GLY A 76 -4.84 6.70 30.81
C GLY A 76 -5.63 5.71 31.67
N LYS A 77 -6.63 5.05 31.07
CA LYS A 77 -7.53 4.11 31.74
C LYS A 77 -7.49 2.72 31.09
N GLY A 78 -7.43 1.70 31.93
CA GLY A 78 -7.49 0.29 31.51
C GLY A 78 -6.19 -0.24 30.91
N ASN A 79 -6.28 -1.44 30.33
CA ASN A 79 -5.10 -2.19 29.84
C ASN A 79 -4.91 -2.08 28.33
N LEU A 80 -5.93 -1.65 27.59
CA LEU A 80 -5.86 -1.48 26.15
C LEU A 80 -4.96 -0.30 25.79
N SER A 81 -4.01 -0.55 24.89
CA SER A 81 -3.18 0.48 24.27
C SER A 81 -3.77 0.89 22.94
N VAL A 82 -3.34 2.05 22.45
CA VAL A 82 -3.66 2.57 21.13
C VAL A 82 -3.41 1.57 20.01
N ASP A 83 -4.24 1.60 18.99
CA ASP A 83 -4.03 0.85 17.75
C ASP A 83 -3.16 1.62 16.73
N ALA A 84 -2.97 1.08 15.53
CA ALA A 84 -2.15 1.71 14.50
C ALA A 84 -2.68 3.08 14.03
N ALA A 85 -4.01 3.25 13.95
CA ALA A 85 -4.62 4.51 13.52
C ALA A 85 -4.49 5.57 14.62
N ASP A 86 -4.73 5.18 15.88
CA ASP A 86 -4.49 6.03 17.04
C ASP A 86 -3.02 6.47 17.14
N ILE A 87 -2.08 5.56 16.88
CA ILE A 87 -0.63 5.86 16.88
C ILE A 87 -0.31 6.95 15.86
N GLU A 88 -0.73 6.75 14.59
CA GLU A 88 -0.50 7.71 13.51
C GLU A 88 -1.09 9.09 13.87
N ALA A 89 -2.34 9.12 14.31
CA ALA A 89 -3.03 10.36 14.68
C ALA A 89 -2.33 11.10 15.83
N ARG A 90 -1.94 10.38 16.89
CA ARG A 90 -1.29 10.99 18.06
C ARG A 90 0.12 11.48 17.75
N LEU A 91 0.93 10.70 17.03
CA LEU A 91 2.28 11.13 16.65
C LEU A 91 2.26 12.36 15.74
N LYS A 92 1.35 12.40 14.75
CA LYS A 92 1.14 13.59 13.92
C LYS A 92 0.72 14.80 14.77
N ALA A 93 -0.21 14.64 15.70
CA ALA A 93 -0.65 15.71 16.59
C ALA A 93 0.48 16.24 17.51
N LEU A 94 1.46 15.39 17.83
CA LEU A 94 2.65 15.74 18.63
C LEU A 94 3.78 16.34 17.78
N GLY A 95 3.55 16.60 16.49
CA GLY A 95 4.55 17.20 15.59
C GLY A 95 5.63 16.22 15.11
N ILE A 96 5.45 14.92 15.33
CA ILE A 96 6.33 13.89 14.78
C ILE A 96 6.02 13.76 13.28
N SER A 97 7.02 14.07 12.45
CA SER A 97 6.91 14.19 11.00
C SER A 97 8.13 13.55 10.31
N GLY A 98 8.06 13.34 8.99
CA GLY A 98 9.12 12.63 8.25
C GLY A 98 8.96 11.11 8.22
N ILE A 99 7.76 10.61 8.56
CA ILE A 99 7.40 9.19 8.53
C ILE A 99 6.40 8.96 7.41
N ASP A 100 6.68 8.00 6.53
CA ASP A 100 5.74 7.57 5.49
C ASP A 100 4.71 6.57 6.03
N TRP A 101 3.62 7.10 6.58
CA TRP A 101 2.52 6.30 7.14
C TRP A 101 1.84 5.39 6.11
N LYS A 102 1.96 5.67 4.80
CA LYS A 102 1.43 4.77 3.77
C LYS A 102 2.13 3.40 3.81
N ARG A 103 3.43 3.36 4.13
CA ARG A 103 4.18 2.11 4.30
C ARG A 103 3.63 1.28 5.46
N LEU A 104 3.33 1.92 6.58
CA LEU A 104 2.75 1.23 7.74
C LEU A 104 1.36 0.66 7.41
N GLN A 105 0.54 1.41 6.66
CA GLN A 105 -0.76 0.95 6.20
C GLN A 105 -0.64 -0.27 5.28
N LYS A 106 0.31 -0.25 4.34
CA LYS A 106 0.61 -1.40 3.48
C LYS A 106 1.07 -2.63 4.28
N LEU A 107 1.96 -2.44 5.25
CA LEU A 107 2.41 -3.53 6.13
C LEU A 107 1.24 -4.16 6.91
N ARG A 108 0.27 -3.34 7.34
CA ARG A 108 -0.94 -3.80 8.00
C ARG A 108 -1.80 -4.66 7.06
N GLU A 109 -1.95 -4.25 5.81
CA GLU A 109 -2.68 -4.99 4.77
C GLU A 109 -2.02 -6.35 4.50
N ILE A 110 -0.71 -6.36 4.24
CA ILE A 110 0.07 -7.60 4.05
C ILE A 110 -0.11 -8.55 5.25
N ARG A 111 -0.02 -8.02 6.48
CA ARG A 111 -0.21 -8.80 7.71
C ARG A 111 -1.63 -9.38 7.81
N ASN A 112 -2.65 -8.61 7.44
CA ASN A 112 -4.05 -9.07 7.46
C ASN A 112 -4.29 -10.13 6.38
N ASP A 113 -3.77 -9.94 5.17
CA ASP A 113 -3.95 -10.88 4.07
C ASP A 113 -3.30 -12.23 4.35
N VAL A 114 -2.14 -12.22 4.97
CA VAL A 114 -1.47 -13.42 5.47
C VAL A 114 -2.32 -14.16 6.51
N GLU A 115 -3.07 -13.44 7.36
CA GLU A 115 -3.93 -14.04 8.38
C GLU A 115 -5.26 -14.58 7.83
N HIS A 116 -5.77 -13.99 6.75
CA HIS A 116 -7.08 -14.33 6.21
C HIS A 116 -7.05 -15.29 5.02
N TYR A 117 -6.05 -15.17 4.14
CA TYR A 117 -6.12 -15.79 2.80
C TYR A 117 -5.06 -16.86 2.55
N PHE A 118 -4.23 -17.22 3.54
CA PHE A 118 -3.10 -18.15 3.37
C PHE A 118 -2.32 -17.82 2.08
N SER A 119 -1.65 -16.66 2.07
CA SER A 119 -0.87 -16.22 0.91
C SER A 119 -0.02 -17.36 0.36
N LYS A 120 -0.13 -17.59 -0.96
CA LYS A 120 0.62 -18.64 -1.66
C LYS A 120 2.13 -18.38 -1.70
N HIS A 121 2.56 -17.14 -1.38
CA HIS A 121 3.96 -16.69 -1.55
C HIS A 121 4.47 -15.83 -0.38
N PRO A 122 4.55 -16.38 0.85
CA PRO A 122 4.87 -15.62 2.06
C PRO A 122 6.31 -15.06 2.08
N VAL A 123 7.25 -15.71 1.38
CA VAL A 123 8.67 -15.27 1.35
C VAL A 123 8.84 -13.93 0.65
N ASN A 124 8.19 -13.73 -0.50
CA ASN A 124 8.30 -12.47 -1.24
C ASN A 124 7.63 -11.31 -0.51
N LEU A 125 6.47 -11.58 0.11
CA LEU A 125 5.83 -10.63 1.01
C LEU A 125 6.74 -10.27 2.19
N MET A 126 7.45 -11.24 2.76
CA MET A 126 8.39 -10.96 3.86
C MET A 126 9.53 -10.04 3.42
N LYS A 127 10.09 -10.20 2.21
CA LYS A 127 11.12 -9.29 1.71
C LYS A 127 10.61 -7.85 1.63
N GLU A 128 9.39 -7.66 1.14
CA GLU A 128 8.74 -6.35 1.08
C GLU A 128 8.45 -5.79 2.48
N VAL A 129 8.04 -6.65 3.42
CA VAL A 129 7.86 -6.29 4.83
C VAL A 129 9.16 -5.81 5.42
N VAL A 130 10.27 -6.52 5.22
CA VAL A 130 11.60 -6.13 5.73
C VAL A 130 12.05 -4.80 5.13
N ALA A 131 11.96 -4.63 3.80
CA ALA A 131 12.36 -3.39 3.13
C ALA A 131 11.56 -2.17 3.63
N SER A 132 10.24 -2.31 3.75
CA SER A 132 9.38 -1.24 4.26
C SER A 132 9.62 -0.96 5.74
N SER A 133 9.87 -2.00 6.53
CA SER A 133 10.19 -1.87 7.95
C SER A 133 11.52 -1.18 8.17
N LEU A 134 12.56 -1.53 7.42
CA LEU A 134 13.88 -0.90 7.48
C LEU A 134 13.79 0.61 7.24
N GLN A 135 12.99 1.02 6.25
CA GLN A 135 12.77 2.44 5.93
C GLN A 135 12.04 3.16 7.07
N LEU A 136 10.95 2.59 7.60
CA LEU A 136 10.23 3.14 8.75
C LEU A 136 11.11 3.25 10.01
N LEU A 137 11.96 2.24 10.26
CA LEU A 137 12.91 2.25 11.38
C LEU A 137 13.95 3.34 11.21
N THR A 138 14.43 3.57 9.99
CA THR A 138 15.40 4.64 9.68
C THR A 138 14.75 6.01 9.85
N GLU A 139 13.52 6.19 9.35
CA GLU A 139 12.72 7.42 9.50
C GLU A 139 12.41 7.74 10.96
N PHE A 140 12.34 6.72 11.84
CA PHE A 140 11.87 6.90 13.21
C PHE A 140 12.95 6.88 14.29
N CYS A 141 13.86 5.90 14.28
CA CYS A 141 14.75 5.63 15.40
C CYS A 141 15.70 6.81 15.66
N GLU A 142 16.44 7.28 14.65
CA GLU A 142 17.39 8.37 14.85
C GLU A 142 16.68 9.71 15.07
N PRO A 143 15.71 10.14 14.22
CA PRO A 143 15.08 11.45 14.38
C PRO A 143 14.18 11.58 15.60
N HIS A 144 13.61 10.48 16.11
CA HIS A 144 12.58 10.53 17.15
C HIS A 144 12.92 9.75 18.42
N LEU A 145 13.84 8.79 18.38
CA LEU A 145 14.37 8.11 19.58
C LEU A 145 15.81 8.51 19.92
N GLY A 146 16.52 9.19 19.01
CA GLY A 146 17.93 9.55 19.22
C GLY A 146 18.86 8.34 19.26
N GLN A 147 18.47 7.23 18.64
CA GLN A 147 19.23 5.99 18.61
C GLN A 147 19.36 5.51 17.16
N ARG A 148 20.55 5.07 16.76
CA ARG A 148 20.74 4.46 15.45
C ARG A 148 20.07 3.08 15.46
N PRO A 149 19.38 2.68 14.37
CA PRO A 149 18.77 1.35 14.29
C PRO A 149 19.73 0.20 14.59
N ALA A 150 20.96 0.25 14.06
CA ALA A 150 21.99 -0.77 14.31
C ALA A 150 22.32 -0.93 15.80
N ASP A 151 22.43 0.18 16.55
CA ASP A 151 22.70 0.14 17.99
C ASP A 151 21.51 -0.44 18.78
N LEU A 152 20.28 -0.25 18.27
CA LEU A 152 19.05 -0.68 18.93
C LEU A 152 18.76 -2.17 18.69
N PHE A 153 18.96 -2.66 17.46
CA PHE A 153 18.64 -4.04 17.07
C PHE A 153 19.85 -4.98 17.10
N GLY A 154 21.07 -4.44 17.21
CA GLY A 154 22.32 -5.17 17.08
C GLY A 154 22.72 -5.36 15.62
N ASP A 155 24.03 -5.35 15.37
CA ASP A 155 24.61 -5.40 14.02
C ASP A 155 24.12 -6.62 13.23
N GLU A 156 24.06 -7.80 13.85
CA GLU A 156 23.62 -9.04 13.18
C GLU A 156 22.18 -8.93 12.63
N CYS A 157 21.23 -8.49 13.46
CA CYS A 157 19.84 -8.32 13.03
C CYS A 157 19.72 -7.22 11.96
N TRP A 158 20.44 -6.12 12.14
CA TRP A 158 20.37 -4.99 11.23
C TRP A 158 20.98 -5.32 9.86
N ASP A 159 22.13 -5.98 9.82
CA ASP A 159 22.78 -6.44 8.60
C ASP A 159 21.91 -7.44 7.83
N MET A 160 21.23 -8.35 8.54
CA MET A 160 20.24 -9.25 7.92
C MET A 160 19.10 -8.46 7.25
N MET A 161 18.54 -7.45 7.92
CA MET A 161 17.48 -6.61 7.34
C MET A 161 17.98 -5.85 6.11
N LEU A 162 19.19 -5.29 6.17
CA LEU A 162 19.82 -4.59 5.04
C LEU A 162 20.02 -5.50 3.83
N ALA A 163 20.51 -6.73 4.05
CA ALA A 163 20.73 -7.69 2.97
C ALA A 163 19.42 -8.06 2.26
N VAL A 164 18.36 -8.33 3.02
CA VAL A 164 17.03 -8.66 2.47
C VAL A 164 16.43 -7.47 1.72
N ALA A 165 16.50 -6.27 2.31
CA ALA A 165 16.01 -5.05 1.69
C ALA A 165 16.74 -4.74 0.37
N SER A 166 18.08 -4.82 0.38
CA SER A 166 18.90 -4.58 -0.82
C SER A 166 18.60 -5.58 -1.94
N PHE A 167 18.39 -6.86 -1.59
CA PHE A 167 17.98 -7.86 -2.57
C PHE A 167 16.64 -7.51 -3.21
N HIS A 168 15.63 -7.19 -2.38
CA HIS A 168 14.29 -6.81 -2.85
C HIS A 168 14.32 -5.55 -3.72
N GLU A 169 15.04 -4.51 -3.30
CA GLU A 169 15.20 -3.26 -4.07
C GLU A 169 15.87 -3.53 -5.42
N GLY A 170 16.85 -4.45 -5.47
CA GLY A 170 17.46 -4.92 -6.71
C GLY A 170 16.47 -5.63 -7.65
N GLU A 171 15.62 -6.51 -7.12
CA GLU A 171 14.56 -7.19 -7.89
C GLU A 171 13.55 -6.17 -8.46
N VAL A 172 13.09 -5.23 -7.64
CA VAL A 172 12.17 -4.16 -8.06
C VAL A 172 12.79 -3.29 -9.15
N ALA A 173 14.04 -2.84 -8.94
CA ALA A 173 14.75 -2.02 -9.92
C ALA A 173 14.94 -2.75 -11.26
N ALA A 174 15.20 -4.07 -11.23
CA ALA A 174 15.30 -4.87 -12.44
C ALA A 174 13.97 -4.95 -13.20
N CYS A 175 12.85 -5.18 -12.50
CA CYS A 175 11.51 -5.15 -13.09
C CYS A 175 11.19 -3.77 -13.70
N GLN A 176 11.39 -2.68 -12.94
CA GLN A 176 11.14 -1.33 -13.42
C GLN A 176 12.00 -0.97 -14.63
N LYS A 177 13.26 -1.39 -14.67
CA LYS A 177 14.14 -1.18 -15.83
C LYS A 177 13.61 -1.88 -17.08
N LYS A 178 13.09 -3.11 -16.95
CA LYS A 178 12.46 -3.82 -18.07
C LYS A 178 11.22 -3.07 -18.55
N LEU A 179 10.36 -2.64 -17.63
CA LEU A 179 9.15 -1.88 -17.97
C LEU A 179 9.48 -0.53 -18.62
N ALA A 180 10.52 0.16 -18.16
CA ALA A 180 10.97 1.43 -18.74
C ALA A 180 11.56 1.29 -20.16
N ALA A 181 11.99 0.09 -20.54
CA ALA A 181 12.48 -0.19 -21.89
C ALA A 181 11.36 -0.44 -22.92
N ILE A 182 10.12 -0.64 -22.45
CA ILE A 182 8.95 -0.86 -23.31
C ILE A 182 8.53 0.45 -23.97
N GLN A 183 8.15 0.37 -25.24
CA GLN A 183 7.55 1.50 -25.95
C GLN A 183 6.07 1.62 -25.57
N TRP A 184 5.79 2.45 -24.57
CA TRP A 184 4.44 2.70 -24.10
C TRP A 184 3.67 3.62 -25.07
N PRO A 185 2.41 3.30 -25.42
CA PRO A 185 1.62 4.14 -26.31
C PRO A 185 1.33 5.54 -25.76
N TYR A 186 1.19 5.67 -24.43
CA TYR A 186 0.81 6.91 -23.77
C TYR A 186 1.87 7.36 -22.75
N LYS A 187 2.18 8.67 -22.76
CA LYS A 187 3.17 9.25 -21.84
C LYS A 187 2.76 9.15 -20.38
N VAL A 188 1.46 9.26 -20.08
CA VAL A 188 0.94 9.11 -18.72
C VAL A 188 1.18 7.70 -18.17
N VAL A 189 1.11 6.67 -19.02
CA VAL A 189 1.42 5.28 -18.66
C VAL A 189 2.94 5.10 -18.45
N ALA A 190 3.76 5.65 -19.34
CA ALA A 190 5.22 5.63 -19.16
C ALA A 190 5.65 6.33 -17.85
N SER A 191 4.91 7.35 -17.43
CA SER A 191 5.18 8.11 -16.21
C SER A 191 4.65 7.41 -14.94
N SER A 192 3.82 6.38 -15.08
CA SER A 192 3.23 5.63 -13.96
C SER A 192 3.89 4.26 -13.73
N ILE A 193 5.01 3.96 -14.39
CA ILE A 193 5.72 2.67 -14.26
C ILE A 193 6.08 2.35 -12.80
N ASP A 194 6.50 3.35 -12.03
CA ASP A 194 6.84 3.17 -10.61
C ASP A 194 5.60 2.87 -9.73
N LYS A 195 4.39 3.10 -10.25
CA LYS A 195 3.10 2.83 -9.61
C LYS A 195 2.46 1.52 -10.05
N MET A 196 2.99 0.83 -11.06
CA MET A 196 2.46 -0.46 -11.49
C MET A 196 2.64 -1.52 -10.40
N ARG A 197 1.58 -2.30 -10.14
CA ARG A 197 1.52 -3.35 -9.11
C ARG A 197 0.78 -4.57 -9.63
N CYS A 198 1.05 -5.73 -9.04
CA CYS A 198 0.30 -6.95 -9.30
C CYS A 198 -1.11 -6.86 -8.71
N GLY A 199 -2.14 -7.14 -9.51
CA GLY A 199 -3.54 -7.14 -9.05
C GLY A 199 -3.90 -8.24 -8.02
N HIS A 200 -3.00 -9.19 -7.74
CA HIS A 200 -3.24 -10.28 -6.79
C HIS A 200 -2.52 -10.13 -5.45
N CYS A 201 -1.33 -9.53 -5.44
CA CYS A 201 -0.48 -9.45 -4.24
C CYS A 201 0.12 -8.07 -3.99
N ASP A 202 -0.25 -7.08 -4.80
CA ASP A 202 0.24 -5.70 -4.74
C ASP A 202 1.77 -5.53 -4.80
N SER A 203 2.47 -6.55 -5.30
CA SER A 203 3.93 -6.50 -5.48
C SER A 203 4.31 -5.67 -6.71
N GLN A 204 5.45 -4.98 -6.62
CA GLN A 204 6.11 -4.31 -7.75
C GLN A 204 6.90 -5.26 -8.66
N LEU A 205 7.05 -6.52 -8.26
CA LEU A 205 7.83 -7.52 -8.99
C LEU A 205 7.02 -8.06 -10.17
N ILE A 206 6.58 -7.18 -11.06
CA ILE A 206 5.83 -7.53 -12.26
C ILE A 206 6.68 -7.28 -13.50
N GLN A 207 6.42 -8.06 -14.54
CA GLN A 207 6.98 -7.87 -15.87
C GLN A 207 5.90 -8.13 -16.90
N LEU A 208 5.98 -7.44 -18.04
CA LEU A 208 5.11 -7.75 -19.16
C LEU A 208 5.52 -9.10 -19.74
N LYS A 209 4.55 -10.01 -19.91
CA LYS A 209 4.80 -11.37 -20.40
C LYS A 209 5.11 -11.38 -21.89
N ASP A 210 4.34 -10.61 -22.64
CA ASP A 210 4.55 -10.39 -24.07
C ASP A 210 5.33 -9.08 -24.20
N GLU A 211 6.43 -9.03 -24.96
CA GLU A 211 7.30 -7.82 -25.07
C GLU A 211 6.60 -6.59 -25.71
N THR A 212 5.29 -6.67 -25.94
CA THR A 212 4.48 -5.65 -26.63
C THR A 212 3.37 -5.17 -25.69
N ALA A 213 3.39 -3.88 -25.33
CA ALA A 213 2.34 -3.28 -24.52
C ALA A 213 1.04 -3.13 -25.32
N GLY A 214 -0.09 -3.48 -24.68
CA GLY A 214 -1.41 -3.26 -25.24
C GLY A 214 -2.52 -4.00 -24.47
N PRO A 215 -3.80 -3.74 -24.80
CA PRO A 215 -4.97 -4.24 -24.05
C PRO A 215 -5.03 -5.76 -23.88
N HIS A 216 -4.43 -6.52 -24.81
CA HIS A 216 -4.42 -7.99 -24.77
C HIS A 216 -3.17 -8.59 -24.12
N ALA A 217 -2.26 -7.75 -23.63
CA ALA A 217 -1.06 -8.23 -22.95
C ALA A 217 -1.36 -8.64 -21.50
N PHE A 218 -0.47 -9.42 -20.93
CA PHE A 218 -0.53 -9.82 -19.53
C PHE A 218 0.73 -9.40 -18.79
N PHE A 219 0.57 -9.01 -17.54
CA PHE A 219 1.67 -8.92 -16.60
C PHE A 219 1.81 -10.24 -15.85
N GLU A 220 3.04 -10.73 -15.76
CA GLU A 220 3.41 -11.80 -14.86
C GLU A 220 4.05 -11.22 -13.60
N CYS A 221 3.56 -11.67 -12.44
CA CYS A 221 4.17 -11.33 -11.16
C CYS A 221 5.24 -12.37 -10.79
N LEU A 222 6.50 -11.94 -10.63
CA LEU A 222 7.58 -12.79 -10.12
C LEU A 222 7.40 -13.16 -8.64
N ALA A 223 6.62 -12.36 -7.90
CA ALA A 223 6.36 -12.63 -6.49
C ALA A 223 5.34 -13.74 -6.29
N CYS A 224 4.21 -13.71 -7.02
CA CYS A 224 3.10 -14.64 -6.82
C CYS A 224 2.77 -15.52 -8.03
N GLN A 225 3.53 -15.40 -9.12
CA GLN A 225 3.35 -16.14 -10.38
C GLN A 225 1.98 -15.96 -11.04
N ALA A 226 1.15 -15.06 -10.52
CA ALA A 226 -0.15 -14.77 -11.10
C ALA A 226 0.01 -13.93 -12.37
N LEU A 227 -0.88 -14.19 -13.31
CA LEU A 227 -1.09 -13.33 -14.47
C LEU A 227 -2.16 -12.30 -14.13
N THR A 228 -1.93 -11.06 -14.52
CA THR A 228 -2.88 -9.96 -14.40
C THR A 228 -3.04 -9.31 -15.77
N ASP A 229 -4.28 -9.05 -16.16
CA ASP A 229 -4.58 -8.35 -17.40
C ASP A 229 -3.91 -6.98 -17.44
N TYR A 230 -3.47 -6.56 -18.63
CA TYR A 230 -2.87 -5.25 -18.86
C TYR A 230 -3.72 -4.12 -18.28
N GLU A 231 -5.03 -4.16 -18.55
CA GLU A 231 -5.95 -3.09 -18.21
C GLU A 231 -6.03 -2.83 -16.71
N VAL A 232 -6.05 -3.90 -15.89
CA VAL A 232 -6.08 -3.82 -14.42
C VAL A 232 -4.81 -3.15 -13.89
N VAL A 233 -3.63 -3.59 -14.36
CA VAL A 233 -2.35 -3.02 -13.91
C VAL A 233 -2.22 -1.56 -14.29
N ILE A 234 -2.62 -1.20 -15.53
CA ILE A 234 -2.62 0.19 -15.98
C ILE A 234 -3.63 1.02 -15.20
N GLY A 235 -4.85 0.53 -15.00
CA GLY A 235 -5.89 1.19 -14.21
C GLY A 235 -5.40 1.59 -12.83
N MET A 236 -4.89 0.62 -12.07
CA MET A 236 -4.32 0.85 -10.73
C MET A 236 -3.17 1.89 -10.76
N ALA A 237 -2.26 1.78 -11.74
CA ALA A 237 -1.13 2.69 -11.85
C ALA A 237 -1.57 4.13 -12.17
N ILE A 238 -2.58 4.31 -13.02
CA ILE A 238 -3.13 5.62 -13.39
C ILE A 238 -3.83 6.26 -12.20
N VAL A 239 -4.62 5.50 -11.44
CA VAL A 239 -5.28 5.99 -10.21
C VAL A 239 -4.25 6.57 -9.24
N GLU A 240 -3.19 5.80 -8.92
CA GLU A 240 -2.17 6.25 -7.98
C GLU A 240 -1.34 7.42 -8.55
N SER A 241 -1.05 7.41 -9.85
CA SER A 241 -0.28 8.46 -10.52
C SER A 241 -1.03 9.80 -10.57
N LEU A 242 -2.35 9.78 -10.78
CA LEU A 242 -3.17 11.00 -10.93
C LEU A 242 -3.91 11.39 -9.66
N LEU A 243 -3.75 10.65 -8.55
CA LEU A 243 -4.43 10.90 -7.28
C LEU A 243 -4.29 12.35 -6.81
N GLY A 244 -3.07 12.90 -6.86
CA GLY A 244 -2.79 14.28 -6.44
C GLY A 244 -3.45 15.32 -7.35
N GLU A 245 -3.44 15.08 -8.66
CA GLU A 245 -4.07 15.98 -9.63
C GLU A 245 -5.60 15.95 -9.50
N ASN A 246 -6.19 14.76 -9.40
CA ASN A 246 -7.62 14.56 -9.20
C ASN A 246 -8.09 15.26 -7.91
N TYR A 247 -7.31 15.15 -6.82
CA TYR A 247 -7.59 15.86 -5.57
C TYR A 247 -7.61 17.38 -5.73
N ASN A 248 -6.60 17.95 -6.42
CA ASN A 248 -6.50 19.38 -6.66
C ASN A 248 -7.63 19.92 -7.55
N ARG A 249 -7.95 19.20 -8.65
CA ARG A 249 -9.06 19.54 -9.55
C ARG A 249 -10.39 19.53 -8.82
N ARG A 250 -10.65 18.51 -8.01
CA ARG A 250 -11.86 18.43 -7.18
C ARG A 250 -11.98 19.61 -6.21
N LYS A 251 -10.88 20.02 -5.56
CA LYS A 251 -10.85 21.22 -4.71
C LYS A 251 -11.14 22.52 -5.48
N ALA A 252 -10.75 22.57 -6.75
CA ALA A 252 -11.00 23.70 -7.64
C ALA A 252 -12.38 23.66 -8.32
N GLY A 253 -13.22 22.66 -8.04
CA GLY A 253 -14.51 22.47 -8.73
C GLY A 253 -14.37 22.09 -10.20
N GLN A 254 -13.22 21.56 -10.61
CA GLN A 254 -12.93 21.10 -11.96
C GLN A 254 -13.19 19.58 -12.09
N PRO A 255 -13.52 19.09 -13.30
CA PRO A 255 -13.56 17.66 -13.57
C PRO A 255 -12.22 16.99 -13.25
N PRO A 256 -12.20 15.71 -12.84
CA PRO A 256 -10.96 14.98 -12.58
C PRO A 256 -10.12 14.84 -13.87
N ALA A 257 -8.84 14.54 -13.73
CA ALA A 257 -7.93 14.27 -14.83
C ALA A 257 -8.17 12.89 -15.46
N SER A 258 -8.58 11.92 -14.65
CA SER A 258 -9.01 10.60 -15.08
C SER A 258 -10.35 10.19 -14.47
N ASP A 259 -11.05 9.29 -15.15
CA ASP A 259 -12.30 8.69 -14.68
C ASP A 259 -12.39 7.21 -15.04
N GLU A 260 -13.44 6.55 -14.56
CA GLU A 260 -13.80 5.19 -14.93
C GLU A 260 -14.05 5.08 -16.44
N CYS A 261 -13.35 4.15 -17.09
CA CYS A 261 -13.53 3.88 -18.50
C CYS A 261 -14.72 2.96 -18.71
N PRO A 262 -15.70 3.34 -19.55
CA PRO A 262 -16.87 2.51 -19.79
C PRO A 262 -16.56 1.23 -20.59
N GLY A 263 -15.45 1.20 -21.34
CA GLY A 263 -15.02 0.03 -22.11
C GLY A 263 -14.48 -1.13 -21.26
N CYS A 264 -13.65 -0.84 -20.25
CA CYS A 264 -13.01 -1.86 -19.41
C CYS A 264 -13.36 -1.80 -17.92
N GLY A 265 -14.06 -0.76 -17.46
CA GLY A 265 -14.39 -0.54 -16.05
C GLY A 265 -13.24 -0.02 -15.19
N GLU A 266 -12.04 0.14 -15.75
CA GLU A 266 -10.87 0.65 -15.02
C GLU A 266 -10.84 2.17 -14.98
N GLN A 267 -10.31 2.77 -13.90
CA GLN A 267 -10.12 4.23 -13.77
C GLN A 267 -8.93 4.76 -14.61
N ALA A 268 -8.99 4.49 -15.91
CA ALA A 268 -7.94 4.75 -16.90
C ALA A 268 -8.40 5.62 -18.08
N TYR A 269 -9.62 6.18 -18.04
CA TYR A 269 -10.04 7.17 -19.03
C TYR A 269 -9.39 8.52 -18.73
N VAL A 270 -8.50 9.01 -19.60
CA VAL A 270 -7.74 10.25 -19.35
C VAL A 270 -8.28 11.37 -20.23
N TYR A 271 -8.88 12.39 -19.61
CA TYR A 271 -9.54 13.48 -20.33
C TYR A 271 -8.59 14.32 -21.19
N ALA A 272 -7.34 14.47 -20.79
CA ALA A 272 -6.35 15.20 -21.58
C ALA A 272 -6.04 14.50 -22.92
N GLU A 273 -6.15 13.17 -22.93
CA GLU A 273 -5.88 12.32 -24.10
C GLU A 273 -7.16 11.93 -24.85
N GLN A 274 -8.35 12.17 -24.26
CA GLN A 274 -9.67 11.77 -24.79
C GLN A 274 -9.77 10.28 -25.14
N ILE A 275 -9.05 9.44 -24.40
CA ILE A 275 -8.96 8.00 -24.63
C ILE A 275 -8.74 7.26 -23.31
N CYS A 276 -9.17 6.01 -23.24
CA CYS A 276 -8.73 5.09 -22.21
C CYS A 276 -7.32 4.59 -22.48
N VAL A 277 -6.39 4.90 -21.58
CA VAL A 277 -4.98 4.51 -21.76
C VAL A 277 -4.72 3.03 -21.43
N ALA A 278 -5.73 2.33 -20.91
CA ALA A 278 -5.71 0.89 -20.65
C ALA A 278 -6.25 0.07 -21.84
N CYS A 279 -7.49 0.33 -22.29
CA CYS A 279 -8.15 -0.45 -23.34
C CYS A 279 -8.29 0.26 -24.70
N HIS A 280 -7.79 1.49 -24.81
CA HIS A 280 -7.84 2.33 -26.02
C HIS A 280 -9.24 2.78 -26.47
N TYR A 281 -10.21 2.76 -25.55
CA TYR A 281 -11.56 3.25 -25.81
C TYR A 281 -11.59 4.77 -26.08
N GLU A 282 -12.23 5.19 -27.19
CA GLU A 282 -12.47 6.59 -27.56
C GLU A 282 -13.99 6.93 -27.55
N PRO A 283 -14.40 8.14 -27.11
CA PRO A 283 -15.80 8.56 -27.18
C PRO A 283 -16.34 8.56 -28.61
N GLY A 284 -17.54 7.99 -28.80
CA GLY A 284 -18.18 7.92 -30.12
C GLY A 284 -17.72 6.74 -31.00
N GLN A 285 -16.88 5.83 -30.46
CA GLN A 285 -16.55 4.56 -31.10
C GLN A 285 -17.80 3.72 -31.42
N TYR A 286 -18.83 3.81 -30.58
CA TYR A 286 -20.10 3.11 -30.77
C TYR A 286 -21.22 4.12 -30.99
N THR A 287 -21.72 4.17 -32.22
CA THR A 287 -22.86 5.03 -32.58
C THR A 287 -24.18 4.26 -32.56
N HIS A 288 -24.14 2.94 -32.73
CA HIS A 288 -25.33 2.09 -32.78
C HIS A 288 -25.07 0.77 -32.05
N CYS A 289 -26.10 0.26 -31.38
CA CYS A 289 -26.05 -1.02 -30.68
C CYS A 289 -25.76 -2.14 -31.69
N GLU A 290 -24.74 -2.95 -31.44
CA GLU A 290 -24.35 -4.07 -32.30
C GLU A 290 -25.42 -5.18 -32.38
N VAL A 291 -26.33 -5.25 -31.39
CA VAL A 291 -27.39 -6.27 -31.34
C VAL A 291 -28.68 -5.81 -32.04
N CYS A 292 -29.09 -4.55 -31.83
CA CYS A 292 -30.40 -4.07 -32.31
C CYS A 292 -30.34 -2.81 -33.18
N GLY A 293 -29.16 -2.26 -33.44
CA GLY A 293 -28.97 -1.08 -34.27
C GLY A 293 -29.53 0.21 -33.66
N THR A 294 -29.92 0.23 -32.39
CA THR A 294 -30.41 1.45 -31.74
C THR A 294 -29.28 2.46 -31.62
N LEU A 295 -29.53 3.72 -32.00
CA LEU A 295 -28.60 4.82 -31.83
C LEU A 295 -28.20 4.93 -30.35
N LEU A 296 -26.90 4.96 -30.12
CA LEU A 296 -26.31 5.00 -28.79
C LEU A 296 -25.98 6.46 -28.45
N GLU A 297 -26.75 7.03 -27.53
CA GLU A 297 -26.61 8.41 -27.06
C GLU A 297 -26.47 8.44 -25.53
N GLY A 298 -25.90 9.52 -24.98
CA GLY A 298 -25.70 9.64 -23.53
C GLY A 298 -24.87 8.47 -22.99
N GLU A 299 -25.35 7.82 -21.92
CA GLU A 299 -24.67 6.68 -21.30
C GLU A 299 -24.55 5.44 -22.21
N ASP A 300 -25.37 5.35 -23.25
CA ASP A 300 -25.37 4.23 -24.19
C ASP A 300 -24.30 4.38 -25.28
N ALA A 301 -23.84 5.60 -25.61
CA ALA A 301 -22.73 5.87 -26.53
C ALA A 301 -21.39 5.25 -26.10
N PHE A 302 -21.36 4.71 -24.87
CA PHE A 302 -20.20 4.17 -24.20
C PHE A 302 -20.09 2.64 -24.22
N SER A 303 -20.96 1.94 -24.93
CA SER A 303 -20.97 0.48 -25.01
C SER A 303 -21.28 0.01 -26.41
N PRO A 304 -20.74 -1.13 -26.88
CA PRO A 304 -21.14 -1.72 -28.15
C PRO A 304 -22.63 -2.10 -28.17
N ILE A 305 -23.27 -2.23 -27.00
CA ILE A 305 -24.67 -2.61 -26.86
C ILE A 305 -25.45 -1.66 -25.96
N CYS A 306 -26.72 -1.41 -26.28
CA CYS A 306 -27.57 -0.50 -25.50
C CYS A 306 -27.84 -1.06 -24.08
N SER A 307 -28.17 -0.16 -23.16
CA SER A 307 -28.53 -0.42 -21.76
C SER A 307 -29.45 -1.61 -21.57
N TYR A 308 -30.45 -1.78 -22.44
CA TYR A 308 -31.35 -2.93 -22.46
C TYR A 308 -30.63 -4.26 -22.67
N HIS A 309 -29.77 -4.36 -23.69
CA HIS A 309 -29.03 -5.58 -24.00
C HIS A 309 -27.95 -5.87 -22.95
N ARG A 310 -27.34 -4.81 -22.40
CA ARG A 310 -26.41 -4.90 -21.27
C ARG A 310 -27.07 -5.53 -20.05
N HIS A 311 -28.25 -5.03 -19.66
CA HIS A 311 -29.03 -5.61 -18.55
C HIS A 311 -29.41 -7.07 -18.81
N LYS A 312 -29.73 -7.44 -20.05
CA LYS A 312 -30.05 -8.84 -20.40
C LYS A 312 -28.85 -9.78 -20.30
N MET A 313 -27.63 -9.33 -20.62
CA MET A 313 -26.42 -10.13 -20.42
C MET A 313 -26.15 -10.36 -18.94
N HIS A 314 -26.23 -9.33 -18.09
CA HIS A 314 -26.04 -9.47 -16.64
C HIS A 314 -27.14 -10.28 -15.93
N SER A 315 -28.29 -10.48 -16.57
CA SER A 315 -29.39 -11.31 -16.02
C SER A 315 -29.33 -12.77 -16.50
N ALA A 316 -28.33 -13.12 -17.33
CA ALA A 316 -28.16 -14.45 -17.91
C ALA A 316 -27.02 -15.26 -17.26
N ASP A 317 -26.27 -14.65 -16.33
CA ASP A 317 -25.36 -15.28 -15.37
C ASP A 317 -26.04 -15.42 -13.99
#